data_AF-A0A1Y2IL18-F1
#
_entry.id   AF-A0A1Y2IL18-F1
#
_cell.length_a   1.000
_cell.length_b   1.000
_cell.length_c   1.000
_cell.angle_alpha   90.00
_cell.angle_beta   90.00
_cell.angle_gamma   90.00
#
_symmetry.space_group_name_H-M   'P 1'
#
loop_
_entity.id
_entity.type
_entity.pdbx_description
1 polymer ?
#
loop_
_entity_poly.entity_id
_entity_poly.type
_entity_poly.pdbx_seq_one_letter_code
_entity_poly.pdbx_strand_id
1 'polypeptide(L)'
;MFPRGFHPIVKVLLPDVVSGPAPVISHTSVPVHYYYIDFGISTWFTGSDAPRLVVGTLGLDREPPELSDTVPYGLFKLDVFLIGNLIRRELHANFSNLTILEPLMSRMVESDPAKRPTAAEAYRDFKTLRRGVSDLSKYRILQPCDWPSRRCILAALRHIPLDSLNLDFVSFAVLDTRYYAAAGVVRLLDSTPPVTIV
;
A
#
# COMPACT_ATOMS: atom_id res chain seq x y z
N MET A 1 10.30 6.29 -12.27
CA MET A 1 9.12 6.77 -13.01
C MET A 1 9.48 7.14 -14.43
N PHE A 2 8.49 7.09 -15.32
CA PHE A 2 8.57 7.56 -16.70
C PHE A 2 7.71 8.82 -16.88
N PRO A 3 8.25 10.04 -16.69
CA PRO A 3 7.47 11.28 -16.75
C PRO A 3 6.91 11.56 -18.15
N ARG A 4 7.49 10.96 -19.19
CA ARG A 4 7.05 11.09 -20.59
C ARG A 4 6.30 9.84 -21.10
N GLY A 5 5.87 8.97 -20.18
CA GLY A 5 5.30 7.67 -20.50
C GLY A 5 6.34 6.66 -20.98
N PHE A 6 5.90 5.44 -21.24
CA PHE A 6 6.71 4.33 -21.74
C PHE A 6 5.89 3.46 -22.70
N HIS A 7 6.56 2.74 -23.59
CA HIS A 7 5.91 1.81 -24.51
C HIS A 7 5.34 0.60 -23.73
N PRO A 8 4.07 0.21 -23.92
CA PRO A 8 3.40 -0.80 -23.09
C PRO A 8 4.06 -2.18 -23.14
N ILE A 9 4.68 -2.53 -24.27
CA ILE A 9 5.38 -3.82 -24.45
C ILE A 9 6.87 -3.68 -24.14
N VAL A 10 7.49 -2.53 -24.45
CA VAL A 10 8.94 -2.33 -24.39
C VAL A 10 9.22 -1.17 -23.44
N LYS A 11 9.11 -1.44 -22.14
CA LYS A 11 9.06 -0.42 -21.08
C LYS A 11 10.28 0.49 -20.97
N VAL A 12 11.36 0.20 -21.70
CA VAL A 12 12.58 1.02 -21.76
C VAL A 12 12.52 2.12 -22.84
N LEU A 13 11.49 2.12 -23.70
CA LEU A 13 11.33 3.09 -24.79
C LEU A 13 10.14 4.02 -24.56
N LEU A 14 10.17 5.18 -25.22
CA LEU A 14 9.03 6.09 -25.29
C LEU A 14 7.85 5.44 -26.02
N PRO A 15 6.60 5.91 -25.80
CA PRO A 15 5.40 5.29 -26.38
C PRO A 15 5.40 5.16 -27.90
N ASP A 16 6.14 6.02 -28.60
CA ASP A 16 6.25 6.05 -30.05
C ASP A 16 7.36 5.14 -30.60
N VAL A 17 8.19 4.53 -29.74
CA VAL A 17 9.34 3.65 -30.06
C VAL A 17 10.49 4.33 -30.83
N VAL A 18 10.18 5.34 -31.64
CA VAL A 18 11.09 6.06 -32.53
C VAL A 18 11.92 7.10 -31.79
N SER A 19 11.31 7.83 -30.84
CA SER A 19 12.01 8.85 -30.06
C SER A 19 13.06 8.29 -29.08
N GLY A 20 13.19 6.97 -29.00
CA GLY A 20 14.26 6.30 -28.26
C GLY A 20 13.90 6.01 -26.79
N PRO A 21 14.90 5.95 -25.90
CA PRO A 21 14.70 5.53 -24.51
C PRO A 21 13.74 6.43 -23.73
N ALA A 22 12.87 5.82 -22.92
CA ALA A 22 12.04 6.58 -22.00
C ALA A 22 12.89 7.08 -20.81
N PRO A 23 12.89 8.39 -20.51
CA PRO A 23 13.62 8.90 -19.36
C PRO A 23 13.07 8.30 -18.07
N VAL A 24 13.98 7.89 -17.19
CA VAL A 24 13.64 7.35 -15.87
C VAL A 24 14.08 8.34 -14.80
N ILE A 25 13.16 8.73 -13.92
CA ILE A 25 13.45 9.53 -12.73
C ILE A 25 13.17 8.72 -11.47
N SER A 26 13.89 8.98 -10.38
CA SER A 26 13.62 8.31 -9.10
C SER A 26 12.22 8.65 -8.59
N HIS A 27 11.59 7.72 -7.87
CA HIS A 27 10.37 8.01 -7.12
C HIS A 27 10.60 9.04 -6.01
N THR A 28 11.81 9.10 -5.48
CA THR A 28 12.17 10.03 -4.40
C THR A 28 12.44 11.45 -4.88
N SER A 29 12.64 11.64 -6.18
CA SER A 29 12.95 12.96 -6.76
C SER A 29 11.71 13.74 -7.20
N VAL A 30 10.51 13.17 -7.08
CA VAL A 30 9.26 13.83 -7.45
C VAL A 30 8.12 13.48 -6.48
N PRO A 31 7.15 14.38 -6.27
CA PRO A 31 5.97 14.05 -5.49
C PRO A 31 5.19 12.89 -6.12
N VAL A 32 4.83 11.89 -5.30
CA VAL A 32 4.03 10.73 -5.74
C VAL A 32 2.69 10.74 -5.03
N HIS A 33 1.60 10.75 -5.80
CA HIS A 33 0.24 10.58 -5.30
C HIS A 33 -0.20 9.10 -5.40
N TYR A 34 -0.83 8.60 -4.35
CA TYR A 34 -1.38 7.25 -4.28
C TYR A 34 -2.90 7.34 -4.12
N TYR A 35 -3.61 6.51 -4.88
CA TYR A 35 -5.07 6.46 -4.83
C TYR A 35 -5.51 5.03 -4.50
N TYR A 36 -6.51 4.93 -3.64
CA TYR A 36 -7.27 3.69 -3.47
C TYR A 36 -8.16 3.51 -4.69
N ILE A 37 -8.13 2.30 -5.26
CA ILE A 37 -8.98 1.92 -6.38
C ILE A 37 -9.74 0.64 -6.04
N ASP A 38 -10.62 0.26 -6.97
CA ASP A 38 -11.43 -0.95 -6.88
C ASP A 38 -12.38 -0.95 -5.67
N PHE A 39 -13.43 -0.13 -5.79
CA PHE A 39 -14.48 -0.02 -4.79
C PHE A 39 -15.60 -1.04 -4.99
N GLY A 40 -15.38 -2.11 -5.78
CA GLY A 40 -16.41 -3.07 -6.17
C GLY A 40 -17.06 -3.83 -5.01
N ILE A 41 -16.37 -3.91 -3.87
CA ILE A 41 -16.86 -4.52 -2.62
C ILE A 41 -16.98 -3.52 -1.48
N SER A 42 -17.02 -2.23 -1.79
CA SER A 42 -17.14 -1.16 -0.78
C SER A 42 -18.60 -0.85 -0.47
N THR A 43 -18.88 -0.46 0.78
CA THR A 43 -20.21 0.00 1.20
C THR A 43 -20.20 1.48 1.46
N TRP A 44 -21.14 2.20 0.84
CA TRP A 44 -21.34 3.63 1.09
C TRP A 44 -22.43 3.84 2.14
N PHE A 45 -22.09 4.58 3.20
CA PHE A 45 -23.03 4.93 4.27
C PHE A 45 -23.58 6.34 4.06
N THR A 46 -24.90 6.45 3.90
CA THR A 46 -25.61 7.75 3.83
C THR A 46 -26.21 8.10 5.20
N GLY A 47 -25.87 9.27 5.75
CA GLY A 47 -26.41 9.77 7.03
C GLY A 47 -25.50 9.49 8.24
N SER A 48 -25.59 10.35 9.27
CA SER A 48 -24.77 10.25 10.48
C SER A 48 -25.26 9.23 11.50
N ASP A 49 -26.56 8.91 11.47
CA ASP A 49 -27.24 8.27 12.62
C ASP A 49 -27.42 6.75 12.47
N ALA A 50 -27.10 6.17 11.31
CA ALA A 50 -27.23 4.73 11.09
C ALA A 50 -25.98 3.95 11.57
N PRO A 51 -26.17 2.76 12.18
CA PRO A 51 -25.06 1.89 12.55
C PRO A 51 -24.31 1.44 11.29
N ARG A 52 -23.00 1.69 11.27
CA ARG A 52 -22.11 1.45 10.12
C ARG A 52 -21.62 -0.01 10.11
N LEU A 53 -22.58 -0.92 10.01
CA LEU A 53 -22.37 -2.37 10.02
C LEU A 53 -22.70 -2.98 8.67
N VAL A 54 -22.02 -4.07 8.33
CA VAL A 54 -22.25 -4.84 7.09
C VAL A 54 -22.19 -6.34 7.36
N VAL A 55 -22.69 -7.11 6.41
CA VAL A 55 -22.49 -8.57 6.31
C VAL A 55 -21.76 -8.89 5.01
N GLY A 56 -21.10 -10.03 4.97
CA GLY A 56 -20.42 -10.57 3.80
C GLY A 56 -19.07 -11.18 4.13
N THR A 57 -18.64 -12.10 3.28
CA THR A 57 -17.33 -12.77 3.33
C THR A 57 -16.49 -12.51 2.07
N LEU A 58 -16.96 -11.61 1.20
CA LEU A 58 -16.28 -11.27 -0.04
C LEU A 58 -15.03 -10.43 0.23
N GLY A 59 -13.90 -10.86 -0.31
CA GLY A 59 -12.60 -10.22 -0.16
C GLY A 59 -11.47 -11.17 -0.54
N LEU A 60 -10.33 -10.59 -0.89
CA LEU A 60 -9.09 -11.36 -1.15
C LEU A 60 -8.54 -11.96 0.14
N ASP A 61 -8.66 -11.23 1.24
CA ASP A 61 -8.26 -11.69 2.56
C ASP A 61 -9.47 -12.21 3.33
N ARG A 62 -9.37 -13.44 3.81
CA ARG A 62 -10.40 -14.16 4.57
C ARG A 62 -10.01 -14.42 6.02
N GLU A 63 -8.86 -13.89 6.45
CA GLU A 63 -8.36 -14.02 7.81
C GLU A 63 -9.12 -13.19 8.88
N PRO A 64 -9.76 -12.04 8.57
CA PRO A 64 -10.46 -11.29 9.60
C PRO A 64 -11.57 -12.15 10.25
N PRO A 65 -11.54 -12.35 11.58
CA PRO A 65 -12.41 -13.31 12.26
C PRO A 65 -13.89 -12.88 12.28
N GLU A 66 -14.18 -11.60 12.06
CA GLU A 66 -15.53 -11.05 12.06
C GLU A 66 -16.31 -11.27 10.74
N LEU A 67 -15.65 -11.74 9.67
CA LEU A 67 -16.31 -11.93 8.37
C LEU A 67 -17.43 -12.97 8.49
N SER A 68 -18.65 -12.56 8.14
CA SER A 68 -19.84 -13.40 8.24
C SER A 68 -20.91 -12.95 7.25
N ASP A 69 -21.55 -13.90 6.57
CA ASP A 69 -22.68 -13.62 5.67
C ASP A 69 -23.99 -13.35 6.44
N THR A 70 -24.03 -13.60 7.75
CA THR A 70 -25.24 -13.50 8.57
C THR A 70 -25.11 -12.60 9.78
N VAL A 71 -23.92 -12.44 10.34
CA VAL A 71 -23.66 -11.62 11.54
C VAL A 71 -23.08 -10.26 11.13
N PRO A 72 -23.75 -9.14 11.41
CA PRO A 72 -23.22 -7.82 11.07
C PRO A 72 -21.95 -7.47 11.85
N TYR A 73 -20.98 -6.86 11.17
CA TYR A 73 -19.72 -6.41 11.74
C TYR A 73 -19.33 -5.00 11.24
N GLY A 74 -18.43 -4.34 11.95
CA GLY A 74 -18.00 -2.96 11.66
C GLY A 74 -16.89 -2.87 10.61
N LEU A 75 -17.11 -2.11 9.54
CA LEU A 75 -16.16 -1.98 8.44
C LEU A 75 -14.85 -1.28 8.80
N PHE A 76 -14.86 -0.22 9.61
CA PHE A 76 -13.63 0.58 9.79
C PHE A 76 -12.52 -0.17 10.51
N LYS A 77 -12.88 -1.05 11.44
CA LYS A 77 -11.91 -1.90 12.12
C LYS A 77 -11.50 -3.08 11.25
N LEU A 78 -12.35 -3.51 10.33
CA LEU A 78 -12.00 -4.49 9.30
C LEU A 78 -10.95 -3.91 8.34
N ASP A 79 -11.11 -2.68 7.83
CA ASP A 79 -10.12 -2.07 6.92
C ASP A 79 -8.74 -1.93 7.59
N VAL A 80 -8.73 -1.54 8.88
CA VAL A 80 -7.51 -1.49 9.68
C VAL A 80 -6.86 -2.87 9.74
N PHE A 81 -7.64 -3.93 9.97
CA PHE A 81 -7.13 -5.30 9.96
C PHE A 81 -6.55 -5.66 8.59
N LEU A 82 -7.28 -5.43 7.50
CA LEU A 82 -6.85 -5.76 6.14
C LEU A 82 -5.52 -5.09 5.78
N ILE A 83 -5.35 -3.81 6.12
CA ILE A 83 -4.09 -3.11 5.85
C ILE A 83 -2.98 -3.60 6.79
N GLY A 84 -3.28 -3.85 8.07
CA GLY A 84 -2.33 -4.45 8.99
C GLY A 84 -1.84 -5.82 8.50
N ASN A 85 -2.77 -6.60 7.95
CA ASN A 85 -2.49 -7.94 7.45
C ASN A 85 -1.70 -7.92 6.13
N LEU A 86 -2.00 -6.96 5.25
CA LEU A 86 -1.20 -6.66 4.07
C LEU A 86 0.25 -6.36 4.45
N ILE A 87 0.46 -5.50 5.46
CA ILE A 87 1.82 -5.19 5.96
C ILE A 87 2.47 -6.45 6.53
N ARG A 88 1.75 -7.24 7.33
CA ARG A 88 2.29 -8.46 7.95
C ARG A 88 2.71 -9.52 6.93
N ARG A 89 1.85 -9.80 5.96
CA ARG A 89 2.01 -10.91 5.00
C ARG A 89 2.86 -10.54 3.79
N GLU A 90 2.57 -9.39 3.18
CA GLU A 90 3.20 -9.04 1.91
C GLU A 90 4.51 -8.28 2.11
N LEU A 91 4.65 -7.57 3.23
CA LEU A 91 5.83 -6.75 3.50
C LEU A 91 6.74 -7.37 4.55
N HIS A 92 6.27 -7.53 5.79
CA HIS A 92 7.10 -7.95 6.90
C HIS A 92 7.62 -9.38 6.75
N ALA A 93 6.79 -10.32 6.27
CA ALA A 93 7.25 -11.68 6.03
C ALA A 93 8.31 -11.78 4.92
N ASN A 94 8.21 -10.90 3.91
CA ASN A 94 9.06 -10.95 2.72
C ASN A 94 10.31 -10.06 2.81
N PHE A 95 10.33 -9.05 3.70
CA PHE A 95 11.44 -8.09 3.79
C PHE A 95 11.94 -7.88 5.22
N SER A 96 13.24 -8.10 5.41
CA SER A 96 13.92 -8.09 6.71
C SER A 96 14.10 -6.70 7.32
N ASN A 97 14.08 -5.64 6.50
CA ASN A 97 14.32 -4.27 6.94
C ASN A 97 13.04 -3.51 7.36
N LEU A 98 11.93 -4.22 7.60
CA LEU A 98 10.63 -3.65 7.97
C LEU A 98 10.17 -3.96 9.41
N THR A 99 11.07 -4.47 10.25
CA THR A 99 10.78 -4.81 11.66
C THR A 99 10.25 -3.63 12.47
N ILE A 100 10.57 -2.39 12.09
CA ILE A 100 10.02 -1.18 12.72
C ILE A 100 8.48 -1.07 12.65
N LEU A 101 7.84 -1.73 11.67
CA LEU A 101 6.39 -1.74 11.51
C LEU A 101 5.70 -2.80 12.38
N GLU A 102 6.44 -3.73 12.96
CA GLU A 102 5.91 -4.86 13.73
C GLU A 102 4.97 -4.45 14.87
N PRO A 103 5.29 -3.43 15.71
CA PRO A 103 4.40 -3.00 16.78
C PRO A 103 3.07 -2.42 16.27
N LEU A 104 3.11 -1.77 15.10
CA LEU A 104 1.91 -1.18 14.49
C LEU A 104 1.03 -2.28 13.87
N MET A 105 1.60 -3.12 13.00
CA MET A 105 0.82 -4.15 12.32
C MET A 105 0.20 -5.14 13.32
N SER A 106 0.92 -5.51 14.39
CA SER A 106 0.43 -6.44 15.42
C SER A 106 -0.83 -5.92 16.12
N ARG A 107 -0.91 -4.61 16.37
CA ARG A 107 -2.12 -3.98 16.94
C ARG A 107 -3.25 -3.89 15.92
N MET A 108 -2.93 -3.69 14.66
CA MET A 108 -3.92 -3.59 13.58
C MET A 108 -4.59 -4.94 13.28
N VAL A 109 -3.86 -6.05 13.42
CA VAL A 109 -4.35 -7.42 13.18
C VAL A 109 -4.88 -8.12 14.44
N GLU A 110 -5.16 -7.37 15.50
CA GLU A 110 -5.75 -7.93 16.72
C GLU A 110 -7.09 -8.60 16.42
N SER A 111 -7.33 -9.80 16.96
CA SER A 111 -8.53 -10.58 16.64
C SER A 111 -9.81 -9.87 17.09
N ASP A 112 -9.76 -9.20 18.24
CA ASP A 112 -10.86 -8.39 18.76
C ASP A 112 -10.93 -7.01 18.07
N PRO A 113 -11.96 -6.70 17.26
CA PRO A 113 -12.09 -5.41 16.57
C PRO A 113 -12.12 -4.20 17.52
N ALA A 114 -12.57 -4.37 18.77
CA ALA A 114 -12.61 -3.29 19.74
C ALA A 114 -11.20 -2.85 20.17
N LYS A 115 -10.24 -3.79 20.25
CA LYS A 115 -8.86 -3.54 20.67
C LYS A 115 -7.97 -2.98 19.56
N ARG A 116 -8.37 -3.15 18.29
CA ARG A 116 -7.66 -2.55 17.15
C ARG A 116 -7.63 -1.02 17.26
N PRO A 117 -6.58 -0.34 16.77
CA PRO A 117 -6.62 1.11 16.64
C PRO A 117 -7.66 1.55 15.61
N THR A 118 -8.13 2.78 15.69
CA THR A 118 -8.79 3.46 14.57
C THR A 118 -7.79 3.80 13.47
N ALA A 119 -8.26 4.07 12.25
CA ALA A 119 -7.38 4.49 11.16
C ALA A 119 -6.58 5.76 11.49
N ALA A 120 -7.19 6.72 12.19
CA ALA A 120 -6.51 7.94 12.64
C ALA A 120 -5.41 7.65 13.67
N GLU A 121 -5.66 6.71 14.59
CA GLU A 121 -4.66 6.27 15.57
C GLU A 121 -3.53 5.51 14.90
N ALA A 122 -3.83 4.55 14.02
CA ALA A 122 -2.84 3.81 13.26
C ALA A 122 -1.95 4.74 12.43
N TYR A 123 -2.53 5.78 11.80
CA TYR A 123 -1.78 6.80 11.07
C TYR A 123 -0.86 7.62 11.98
N ARG A 124 -1.34 7.98 13.17
CA ARG A 124 -0.52 8.69 14.16
C ARG A 124 0.63 7.83 14.66
N ASP A 125 0.38 6.55 14.90
CA ASP A 125 1.40 5.58 15.33
C ASP A 125 2.44 5.36 14.23
N PHE A 126 1.99 5.23 12.98
CA PHE A 126 2.88 5.17 11.81
C PHE A 126 3.77 6.41 11.69
N LYS A 127 3.21 7.62 11.82
CA LYS A 127 4.00 8.86 11.79
C LYS A 127 5.05 8.90 12.89
N THR A 128 4.73 8.39 14.07
CA THR A 128 5.68 8.29 15.19
C THR A 128 6.81 7.33 14.86
N LEU A 129 6.51 6.14 14.34
CA LEU A 129 7.51 5.17 13.89
C LEU A 129 8.40 5.74 12.78
N ARG A 130 7.80 6.39 11.78
CA ARG A 130 8.51 6.99 10.64
C ARG A 130 9.51 8.07 11.05
N ARG A 131 9.24 8.82 12.12
CA ARG A 131 10.20 9.81 12.67
C ARG A 131 11.44 9.16 13.27
N GLY A 132 11.34 7.92 13.73
CA GLY A 132 12.48 7.13 14.22
C GLY A 132 13.36 6.56 13.10
N VAL A 133 12.93 6.64 11.83
CA VAL A 133 13.70 6.15 10.68
C VAL A 133 14.65 7.26 10.20
N SER A 134 15.95 6.97 10.17
CA SER A 134 16.93 7.92 9.61
C SER A 134 16.69 8.16 8.12
N ASP A 135 17.02 9.35 7.62
CA ASP A 135 16.82 9.67 6.20
C ASP A 135 17.53 8.69 5.28
N LEU A 136 18.77 8.31 5.60
CA LEU A 136 19.49 7.26 4.87
C LEU A 136 18.72 5.94 4.80
N SER A 137 18.02 5.57 5.87
CA SER A 137 17.27 4.31 5.92
C SER A 137 16.00 4.36 5.08
N LYS A 138 15.43 5.56 4.86
CA LYS A 138 14.27 5.75 3.96
C LYS A 138 14.64 5.53 2.48
N TYR A 139 15.91 5.76 2.13
CA TYR A 139 16.46 5.50 0.80
C TYR A 139 17.04 4.09 0.64
N ARG A 140 16.85 3.20 1.62
CA ARG A 140 17.30 1.80 1.49
C ARG A 140 16.28 0.98 0.73
N ILE A 141 16.81 0.23 -0.24
CA ILE A 141 16.07 -0.78 -0.97
C ILE A 141 15.54 -1.84 0.00
N LEU A 142 14.30 -2.28 -0.22
CA LEU A 142 13.69 -3.40 0.48
C LEU A 142 14.60 -4.63 0.39
N GLN A 143 14.86 -5.28 1.52
CA GLN A 143 15.81 -6.39 1.63
C GLN A 143 15.05 -7.71 1.77
N PRO A 144 14.90 -8.50 0.70
CA PRO A 144 14.16 -9.76 0.76
C PRO A 144 14.71 -10.68 1.85
N CYS A 145 13.83 -11.33 2.61
CA CYS A 145 14.21 -12.33 3.61
C CYS A 145 14.95 -13.52 2.97
N ASP A 146 14.60 -13.86 1.73
CA ASP A 146 15.11 -15.03 1.00
C ASP A 146 16.33 -14.70 0.12
N TRP A 147 16.99 -13.56 0.35
CA TRP A 147 18.16 -13.16 -0.43
C TRP A 147 19.30 -14.19 -0.28
N PRO A 148 19.91 -14.72 -1.36
CA PRO A 148 20.87 -15.80 -1.22
C PRO A 148 22.12 -15.33 -0.50
N SER A 149 22.56 -16.12 0.49
CA SER A 149 23.80 -15.97 1.25
C SER A 149 25.01 -15.70 0.34
N ARG A 150 25.46 -14.44 0.22
CA ARG A 150 26.74 -13.87 -0.29
C ARG A 150 27.46 -14.47 -1.52
N ARG A 151 27.13 -15.65 -2.04
CA ARG A 151 27.76 -16.33 -3.19
C ARG A 151 27.12 -15.98 -4.54
N CYS A 152 25.91 -15.41 -4.55
CA CYS A 152 25.19 -15.07 -5.79
C CYS A 152 25.40 -13.63 -6.28
N ILE A 153 26.24 -12.84 -5.60
CA ILE A 153 26.50 -11.43 -5.93
C ILE A 153 27.08 -11.26 -7.34
N LEU A 154 27.81 -12.24 -7.86
CA LEU A 154 28.50 -12.10 -9.16
C LEU A 154 27.64 -12.50 -10.38
N ALA A 155 26.53 -13.21 -10.20
CA ALA A 155 25.71 -13.69 -11.33
C ALA A 155 24.58 -12.72 -11.72
N ALA A 156 24.02 -11.98 -10.75
CA ALA A 156 22.86 -11.11 -10.98
C ALA A 156 23.22 -9.65 -11.37
N LEU A 157 24.49 -9.25 -11.29
CA LEU A 157 24.93 -7.87 -11.54
C LEU A 157 25.16 -7.49 -13.01
N ARG A 158 24.75 -8.31 -13.99
CA ARG A 158 24.97 -7.99 -15.42
C ARG A 158 23.77 -7.42 -16.18
N HIS A 159 22.54 -7.52 -15.68
CA HIS A 159 21.36 -7.16 -16.50
C HIS A 159 20.26 -6.37 -15.81
N ILE A 160 20.50 -5.77 -14.64
CA ILE A 160 19.50 -4.93 -13.97
C ILE A 160 20.10 -3.56 -13.68
N PRO A 161 19.63 -2.47 -14.31
CA PRO A 161 20.01 -1.12 -13.89
C PRO A 161 19.54 -0.90 -12.45
N LEU A 162 20.52 -0.68 -11.58
CA LEU A 162 20.38 -0.45 -10.14
C LEU A 162 19.72 0.92 -9.92
N ASP A 163 18.39 1.02 -9.79
CA ASP A 163 17.73 2.25 -9.27
C ASP A 163 16.22 2.16 -8.96
N SER A 164 15.64 0.98 -8.70
CA SER A 164 14.18 0.89 -8.58
C SER A 164 13.69 -0.11 -7.54
N LEU A 165 13.70 0.30 -6.27
CA LEU A 165 12.73 -0.10 -5.23
C LEU A 165 13.09 0.66 -3.95
N ASN A 166 12.43 1.78 -3.68
CA ASN A 166 12.59 2.54 -2.44
C ASN A 166 11.24 2.76 -1.76
N LEU A 167 11.24 2.68 -0.44
CA LEU A 167 10.10 2.66 0.47
C LEU A 167 9.42 4.04 0.58
N ASP A 168 8.46 4.29 -0.31
CA ASP A 168 7.29 5.16 -0.02
C ASP A 168 6.02 4.31 0.23
N PHE A 169 6.21 3.01 0.45
CA PHE A 169 5.14 2.09 0.80
C PHE A 169 4.66 2.42 2.22
N VAL A 170 3.34 2.58 2.38
CA VAL A 170 2.62 3.02 3.58
C VAL A 170 2.46 4.56 3.71
N SER A 171 1.84 5.18 2.70
CA SER A 171 1.14 6.46 2.92
C SER A 171 -0.31 6.14 3.33
N PHE A 172 -0.55 6.02 4.64
CA PHE A 172 -1.89 5.94 5.20
C PHE A 172 -2.60 7.28 5.00
N ALA A 173 -3.50 7.35 4.02
CA ALA A 173 -4.44 8.45 3.94
C ALA A 173 -5.64 8.10 4.84
N VAL A 174 -5.78 8.84 5.94
CA VAL A 174 -7.03 8.95 6.70
C VAL A 174 -8.03 9.63 5.77
N LEU A 175 -8.94 8.86 5.17
CA LEU A 175 -10.10 9.45 4.51
C LEU A 175 -11.07 9.95 5.58
N ASP A 176 -11.44 11.21 5.43
CA ASP A 176 -12.58 11.85 6.05
C ASP A 176 -13.80 10.92 5.94
N THR A 177 -14.20 10.35 7.09
CA THR A 177 -15.45 9.68 7.54
C THR A 177 -16.49 9.07 6.58
N ARG A 178 -16.28 9.05 5.26
CA ARG A 178 -17.29 8.83 4.22
C ARG A 178 -16.92 7.78 3.16
N TYR A 179 -15.66 7.37 3.05
CA TYR A 179 -15.21 6.41 2.04
C TYR A 179 -14.22 5.40 2.63
N TYR A 180 -14.52 4.11 2.50
CA TYR A 180 -13.70 3.01 3.02
C TYR A 180 -13.76 1.82 2.06
N ALA A 181 -12.59 1.24 1.76
CA ALA A 181 -12.42 0.19 0.77
C ALA A 181 -11.28 -0.77 1.13
N ALA A 182 -11.52 -2.05 0.86
CA ALA A 182 -10.50 -3.07 0.65
C ALA A 182 -9.76 -2.75 -0.67
N ALA A 183 -8.82 -1.82 -0.62
CA ALA A 183 -8.28 -1.19 -1.81
C ALA A 183 -7.02 -1.89 -2.34
N GLY A 184 -7.04 -2.21 -3.64
CA GLY A 184 -5.84 -2.16 -4.44
C GLY A 184 -5.39 -0.70 -4.57
N VAL A 185 -4.10 -0.42 -4.41
CA VAL A 185 -3.56 0.93 -4.63
C VAL A 185 -3.05 1.00 -6.05
N VAL A 186 -3.63 1.88 -6.88
CA VAL A 186 -3.12 2.18 -8.22
C VAL A 186 -2.80 3.65 -8.36
N ARG A 187 -1.70 3.90 -9.06
CA ARG A 187 -1.04 5.18 -9.20
C ARG A 187 -1.48 5.85 -10.50
N LEU A 188 -2.01 7.07 -10.42
CA LEU A 188 -2.30 7.90 -11.60
C LEU A 188 -1.17 8.92 -11.81
N LEU A 189 -0.78 9.13 -13.07
CA LEU A 189 0.15 10.17 -13.49
C LEU A 189 -0.65 11.47 -13.71
N ASP A 190 -0.26 12.56 -13.06
CA ASP A 190 -0.88 13.89 -13.24
C ASP A 190 -0.76 14.34 -14.71
N SER A 191 -1.79 14.06 -15.51
CA SER A 191 -1.96 14.63 -16.85
C SER A 191 -3.41 14.64 -17.36
N THR A 192 -4.40 14.25 -16.56
CA THR A 192 -5.82 14.31 -16.93
C THR A 192 -6.60 15.22 -15.98
N PRO A 193 -7.48 16.11 -16.48
CA PRO A 193 -8.30 16.97 -15.62
C PRO A 193 -9.18 16.12 -14.68
N PRO A 194 -9.58 16.67 -13.52
CA PRO A 194 -10.31 15.92 -12.51
C PRO A 194 -11.63 15.42 -13.09
N VAL A 195 -11.73 14.11 -13.28
CA VAL A 195 -13.00 13.44 -13.56
C VAL A 195 -13.77 13.39 -12.24
N THR A 196 -14.83 14.18 -12.15
CA THR A 196 -15.83 14.04 -11.10
C THR A 196 -16.48 12.67 -11.25
N ILE A 197 -16.16 11.75 -10.36
CA ILE A 197 -16.87 10.48 -10.22
C ILE A 197 -18.13 10.78 -9.41
N VAL A 198 -19.28 10.68 -10.08
CA VAL A 198 -20.63 10.65 -9.45
C VAL A 198 -20.88 9.25 -8.92
#